data_AF-A0AAP0BS31-F1
#
_entry.id   AF-A0AAP0BS31-F1
#
_cell.length_a   1.000
_cell.length_b   1.000
_cell.length_c   1.000
_cell.angle_alpha   90.00
_cell.angle_beta   90.00
_cell.angle_gamma   90.00
#
_symmetry.space_group_name_H-M   'P 1'
#
loop_
_entity.id
_entity.type
_entity.pdbx_description
1 polymer ?
#
loop_
_entity_poly.entity_id
_entity_poly.type
_entity_poly.pdbx_seq_one_letter_code
_entity_poly.pdbx_strand_id
1 'polypeptide(L)'
;MFRCPREGNIISLMVYLAPLPTFYTIYKKKSTEQFQSFPYVIALFSSMLWVYYACVKSNALLLLIINFIGCVIEIGYIIMYLIYAPRTAKLLTARTVVFLNIAMFGLILACTLLLSHGQQRTDILGLICASFSACVFVAPLSIMVIKQINQKTLFNATLNEHK
;
A
#
# COMPACT_ATOMS: atom_id res chain seq x y z
N MET A 1 -37.75 15.26 -3.43
CA MET A 1 -37.39 15.33 -4.87
C MET A 1 -35.89 15.11 -5.02
N PHE A 2 -35.44 13.87 -4.83
CA PHE A 2 -34.05 13.44 -5.08
C PHE A 2 -34.02 12.77 -6.45
N ARG A 3 -33.49 13.45 -7.47
CA ARG A 3 -33.31 12.92 -8.82
C ARG A 3 -31.90 12.37 -8.99
N CYS A 4 -31.83 11.23 -9.70
CA CYS A 4 -30.67 10.52 -10.29
C CYS A 4 -29.89 9.49 -9.44
N PRO A 5 -30.28 8.20 -9.53
CA PRO A 5 -29.41 7.06 -9.20
C PRO A 5 -29.05 6.25 -10.47
N ARG A 6 -28.46 6.87 -11.50
CA ARG A 6 -28.11 6.17 -12.76
C ARG A 6 -26.61 6.20 -13.10
N GLU A 7 -25.83 7.15 -12.58
CA GLU A 7 -24.41 7.29 -12.92
C GLU A 7 -23.44 6.62 -11.93
N GLY A 8 -23.87 6.36 -10.70
CA GLY A 8 -23.04 5.68 -9.69
C GLY A 8 -22.66 4.24 -10.06
N ASN A 9 -23.52 3.54 -10.80
CA ASN A 9 -23.30 2.12 -11.15
C ASN A 9 -22.11 1.92 -12.09
N ILE A 10 -21.86 2.85 -13.02
CA ILE A 10 -20.80 2.73 -14.03
C ILE A 10 -19.42 2.96 -13.38
N ILE A 11 -19.33 3.96 -12.50
CA ILE A 11 -18.10 4.25 -11.76
C ILE A 11 -17.78 3.09 -10.81
N SER A 12 -18.77 2.55 -10.11
CA SER A 12 -18.59 1.35 -9.29
C SER A 12 -18.16 0.12 -10.12
N LEU A 13 -18.70 -0.08 -11.32
CA LEU A 13 -18.30 -1.18 -12.23
C LEU A 13 -16.85 -1.03 -12.74
N MET A 14 -16.41 0.17 -13.10
CA MET A 14 -15.02 0.41 -13.51
C MET A 14 -14.03 0.18 -12.37
N VAL A 15 -14.40 0.60 -11.16
CA VAL A 15 -13.60 0.37 -9.95
C VAL A 15 -13.49 -1.13 -9.63
N TYR A 16 -14.54 -1.93 -9.90
CA TYR A 16 -14.51 -3.39 -9.75
C TYR A 16 -13.62 -4.11 -10.78
N LEU A 17 -13.47 -3.56 -11.99
CA LEU A 17 -12.69 -4.19 -13.07
C LEU A 17 -11.20 -3.80 -13.08
N ALA A 18 -10.83 -2.71 -12.41
CA ALA A 18 -9.45 -2.21 -12.35
C ALA A 18 -8.38 -3.22 -11.88
N PRO A 19 -8.66 -4.18 -10.96
CA PRO A 19 -7.64 -5.11 -10.49
C PRO A 19 -7.38 -6.33 -11.40
N LEU A 20 -8.31 -6.64 -12.32
CA LEU A 20 -8.29 -7.90 -13.08
C LEU A 20 -7.04 -8.10 -13.97
N PRO A 21 -6.53 -7.07 -14.68
CA PRO A 21 -5.30 -7.22 -15.48
C PRO A 21 -4.07 -7.48 -14.61
N THR A 22 -4.06 -6.94 -13.40
CA THR A 22 -2.98 -7.07 -12.41
C THR A 22 -2.92 -8.52 -11.91
N PHE A 23 -4.06 -9.10 -11.53
CA PHE A 23 -4.15 -10.51 -11.11
C PHE A 23 -3.71 -11.50 -12.21
N TYR A 24 -4.10 -11.23 -13.45
CA TYR A 24 -3.73 -12.08 -14.59
C TYR A 24 -2.21 -12.12 -14.83
N THR A 25 -1.52 -11.00 -14.61
CA THR A 25 -0.07 -10.89 -14.79
C THR A 25 0.71 -11.66 -13.73
N ILE A 26 0.22 -11.66 -12.47
CA ILE A 26 0.83 -12.39 -11.36
C ILE A 26 0.67 -13.90 -11.56
N TYR A 27 -0.54 -14.33 -11.94
CA TYR A 27 -0.86 -15.74 -12.16
C TYR A 27 0.04 -16.35 -13.25
N LYS A 28 0.36 -15.57 -14.29
CA LYS A 28 1.18 -16.03 -15.41
C LYS A 28 2.67 -16.15 -15.10
N LYS A 29 3.21 -15.39 -14.14
CA LYS A 29 4.68 -15.35 -13.88
C LYS A 29 5.20 -16.42 -12.92
N LYS A 30 4.38 -17.04 -12.06
CA LYS A 30 4.70 -18.20 -11.19
C LYS A 30 6.09 -18.22 -10.51
N SER A 31 6.75 -17.08 -10.31
CA SER A 31 8.07 -17.02 -9.67
C SER A 31 8.19 -15.74 -8.83
N THR A 32 8.56 -15.91 -7.56
CA THR A 32 8.81 -14.84 -6.58
C THR A 32 10.30 -14.48 -6.49
N GLU A 33 11.15 -14.98 -7.38
CA GLU A 33 12.62 -14.90 -7.25
C GLU A 33 13.18 -13.46 -7.27
N GLN A 34 12.41 -12.46 -7.69
CA GLN A 34 12.81 -11.04 -7.67
C GLN A 34 11.89 -10.11 -6.87
N PHE A 35 10.80 -10.62 -6.27
CA PHE A 35 9.82 -9.77 -5.57
C PHE A 35 9.95 -9.92 -4.06
N GLN A 36 10.35 -8.83 -3.39
CA GLN A 36 10.32 -8.76 -1.93
C GLN A 36 8.86 -8.60 -1.48
N SER A 37 8.42 -9.33 -0.44
CA SER A 37 7.06 -9.19 0.10
C SER A 37 6.86 -7.88 0.88
N PHE A 38 7.95 -7.28 1.33
CA PHE A 38 7.97 -6.08 2.18
C PHE A 38 7.13 -4.91 1.65
N PRO A 39 7.24 -4.47 0.39
CA PRO A 39 6.40 -3.41 -0.17
C PRO A 39 4.90 -3.72 -0.09
N TYR A 40 4.49 -4.97 -0.33
CA TYR A 40 3.09 -5.38 -0.27
C TYR A 40 2.55 -5.36 1.17
N VAL A 41 3.36 -5.77 2.15
CA VAL A 41 2.98 -5.73 3.57
C VAL A 41 2.82 -4.28 4.07
N ILE A 42 3.68 -3.37 3.61
CA ILE A 42 3.60 -1.94 3.90
C ILE A 42 2.38 -1.30 3.22
N ALA A 43 2.12 -1.65 1.96
CA ALA A 43 0.97 -1.16 1.22
C ALA A 43 -0.34 -1.61 1.90
N LEU A 44 -0.43 -2.88 2.31
CA LEU A 44 -1.57 -3.40 3.08
C LEU A 44 -1.81 -2.60 4.37
N PHE A 45 -0.76 -2.31 5.13
CA PHE A 45 -0.88 -1.54 6.36
C PHE A 45 -1.33 -0.10 6.11
N SER A 46 -0.80 0.54 5.06
CA SER A 46 -1.23 1.88 4.63
C SER A 46 -2.72 1.88 4.23
N SER A 47 -3.15 0.91 3.41
CA SER A 47 -4.55 0.80 2.99
C SER A 47 -5.49 0.52 4.17
N MET A 48 -5.09 -0.30 5.14
CA MET A 48 -5.85 -0.53 6.39
C MET A 48 -6.05 0.76 7.19
N LEU A 49 -5.01 1.59 7.32
CA LEU A 49 -5.08 2.89 7.99
C LEU A 49 -6.04 3.85 7.26
N TRP A 50 -5.96 3.92 5.92
CA TRP A 50 -6.85 4.75 5.11
C TRP A 50 -8.31 4.27 5.13
N VAL A 51 -8.54 2.96 5.13
CA VAL A 51 -9.88 2.37 5.35
C VAL A 51 -10.42 2.78 6.72
N TYR A 52 -9.62 2.68 7.78
CA TYR A 52 -10.05 3.10 9.10
C TYR A 52 -10.36 4.60 9.18
N TYR A 53 -9.50 5.45 8.60
CA TYR A 53 -9.74 6.88 8.48
C TYR A 53 -11.04 7.18 7.74
N ALA A 54 -11.30 6.52 6.62
CA ALA A 54 -12.50 6.71 5.81
C ALA A 54 -13.78 6.24 6.52
N CYS A 55 -13.71 5.19 7.34
CA CYS A 55 -14.83 4.74 8.18
C CYS A 55 -15.18 5.75 9.28
N VAL A 56 -14.18 6.43 9.82
CA VAL A 56 -14.36 7.43 10.88
C VAL A 56 -14.80 8.78 10.33
N LYS A 57 -14.36 9.17 9.13
CA LYS A 57 -14.69 10.45 8.50
C LYS A 57 -16.00 10.38 7.72
N SER A 58 -16.95 11.23 8.07
CA SER A 58 -18.19 11.40 7.31
C SER A 58 -17.89 11.83 5.86
N ASN A 59 -18.55 11.18 4.87
CA ASN A 59 -18.41 11.44 3.43
C ASN A 59 -17.10 11.03 2.75
N ALA A 60 -16.43 9.96 3.21
CA ALA A 60 -15.19 9.44 2.61
C ALA A 60 -15.36 8.11 1.83
N LEU A 61 -16.54 7.86 1.23
CA LEU A 61 -16.86 6.57 0.58
C LEU A 61 -15.91 6.18 -0.56
N LEU A 62 -15.50 7.13 -1.40
CA LEU A 62 -14.59 6.84 -2.52
C LEU A 62 -13.20 6.39 -2.03
N LEU A 63 -12.70 7.04 -0.97
CA LEU A 63 -11.43 6.68 -0.33
C LEU A 63 -11.49 5.29 0.31
N LEU A 64 -12.63 4.97 0.93
CA LEU A 64 -12.91 3.66 1.49
C LEU A 64 -12.85 2.57 0.42
N ILE A 65 -13.58 2.73 -0.69
CA ILE A 65 -13.67 1.70 -1.73
C ILE A 65 -12.30 1.45 -2.38
N ILE A 66 -11.55 2.49 -2.72
CA ILE A 66 -10.24 2.35 -3.38
C ILE A 66 -9.25 1.62 -2.46
N ASN A 67 -9.15 2.03 -1.19
CA ASN A 67 -8.24 1.39 -0.24
C ASN A 67 -8.71 -0.01 0.17
N PHE A 68 -10.02 -0.25 0.23
CA PHE A 68 -10.56 -1.58 0.51
C PHE A 68 -10.23 -2.57 -0.61
N ILE A 69 -10.38 -2.17 -1.86
CA ILE A 69 -9.95 -2.98 -3.02
C ILE A 69 -8.43 -3.20 -2.97
N GLY A 70 -7.67 -2.14 -2.63
CA GLY A 70 -6.23 -2.25 -2.36
C GLY A 70 -5.92 -3.34 -1.34
N CYS A 71 -6.57 -3.34 -0.17
CA CYS A 71 -6.40 -4.38 0.83
C CYS A 71 -6.64 -5.79 0.28
N VAL A 72 -7.71 -6.00 -0.50
CA VAL A 72 -8.01 -7.32 -1.08
C VAL A 72 -6.92 -7.77 -2.03
N ILE A 73 -6.41 -6.87 -2.88
CA ILE A 73 -5.31 -7.14 -3.81
C ILE A 73 -4.05 -7.51 -3.04
N GLU A 74 -3.63 -6.66 -2.10
CA GLU A 74 -2.42 -6.84 -1.29
C GLU A 74 -2.45 -8.14 -0.48
N ILE A 75 -3.61 -8.47 0.13
CA ILE A 75 -3.83 -9.75 0.81
C ILE A 75 -3.65 -10.92 -0.16
N GLY A 76 -4.23 -10.84 -1.36
CA GLY A 76 -4.05 -11.86 -2.40
C GLY A 76 -2.59 -12.08 -2.77
N TYR A 77 -1.82 -11.01 -2.94
CA TYR A 77 -0.38 -11.06 -3.17
C TYR A 77 0.38 -11.72 -2.02
N ILE A 78 0.10 -11.32 -0.78
CA ILE A 78 0.77 -11.87 0.41
C ILE A 78 0.46 -13.36 0.55
N ILE A 79 -0.78 -13.79 0.33
CA ILE A 79 -1.17 -15.20 0.36
C ILE A 79 -0.40 -15.99 -0.71
N MET A 80 -0.37 -15.49 -1.96
CA MET A 80 0.39 -16.13 -3.03
C MET A 80 1.88 -16.22 -2.69
N TYR A 81 2.47 -15.14 -2.16
CA TYR A 81 3.86 -15.13 -1.72
C TYR A 81 4.11 -16.18 -0.61
N LEU A 82 3.23 -16.26 0.38
CA LEU A 82 3.29 -17.25 1.46
C LEU A 82 3.04 -18.69 1.01
N ILE A 83 2.55 -18.92 -0.21
CA ILE A 83 2.45 -20.26 -0.81
C ILE A 83 3.75 -20.61 -1.55
N TYR A 84 4.27 -19.70 -2.38
CA TYR A 84 5.38 -20.00 -3.30
C TYR A 84 6.80 -19.71 -2.76
N ALA A 85 6.95 -18.89 -1.71
CA ALA A 85 8.27 -18.50 -1.21
C ALA A 85 9.08 -19.62 -0.51
N PRO A 86 10.40 -19.48 -0.33
CA PRO A 86 11.18 -20.38 0.52
C PRO A 86 10.82 -20.21 2.01
N ARG A 87 10.97 -21.27 2.82
CA ARG A 87 10.54 -21.31 4.24
C ARG A 87 11.07 -20.13 5.07
N THR A 88 12.32 -19.72 4.86
CA THR A 88 12.94 -18.60 5.57
C THR A 88 12.27 -17.27 5.26
N ALA A 89 12.00 -17.00 3.98
CA ALA A 89 11.30 -15.79 3.55
C ALA A 89 9.84 -15.78 4.04
N LYS A 90 9.15 -16.93 3.98
CA LYS A 90 7.79 -17.08 4.51
C LYS A 90 7.67 -16.68 5.97
N LEU A 91 8.59 -17.15 6.82
CA LEU A 91 8.56 -16.83 8.25
C LEU A 91 8.81 -15.35 8.50
N LEU A 92 9.74 -14.73 7.77
CA LEU A 92 10.01 -13.30 7.88
C LEU A 92 8.78 -12.48 7.44
N THR A 93 8.17 -12.83 6.32
CA THR A 93 6.95 -12.17 5.80
C THR A 93 5.79 -12.32 6.77
N ALA A 94 5.52 -13.54 7.24
CA ALA A 94 4.45 -13.80 8.20
C ALA A 94 4.65 -13.02 9.51
N ARG A 95 5.87 -13.02 10.05
CA ARG A 95 6.22 -12.23 11.25
C ARG A 95 6.00 -10.73 11.03
N THR A 96 6.41 -10.22 9.87
CA THR A 96 6.24 -8.81 9.50
C THR A 96 4.77 -8.46 9.35
N VAL A 97 3.97 -9.33 8.71
CA VAL A 97 2.51 -9.15 8.55
C VAL A 97 1.84 -9.09 9.92
N VAL A 98 2.11 -10.05 10.80
CA VAL A 98 1.51 -10.08 12.15
C VAL A 98 1.90 -8.83 12.95
N PHE A 99 3.18 -8.47 12.93
CA PHE A 99 3.67 -7.31 13.68
C PHE A 99 3.09 -5.97 13.17
N LEU A 100 3.17 -5.70 11.87
CA LEU A 100 2.66 -4.45 11.29
C LEU A 100 1.13 -4.41 11.24
N ASN A 101 0.49 -5.42 10.65
CA ASN A 101 -0.94 -5.36 10.33
C ASN A 101 -1.85 -5.75 11.47
N ILE A 102 -1.38 -6.54 12.44
CA ILE A 102 -2.21 -6.96 13.57
C ILE A 102 -1.81 -6.19 14.82
N ALA A 103 -0.53 -6.27 15.24
CA ALA A 103 -0.10 -5.65 16.49
C ALA A 103 -0.09 -4.12 16.41
N MET A 104 0.61 -3.52 15.43
CA MET A 104 0.65 -2.05 15.33
C MET A 104 -0.70 -1.44 14.96
N PHE A 105 -1.42 -2.02 14.00
CA PHE A 105 -2.75 -1.53 13.64
C PHE A 105 -3.74 -1.66 14.82
N GLY A 106 -3.72 -2.79 15.53
CA GLY A 106 -4.52 -2.99 16.73
C GLY A 106 -4.18 -2.01 17.84
N LEU A 107 -2.90 -1.69 18.03
CA LEU A 107 -2.46 -0.67 18.98
C LEU A 107 -2.96 0.72 18.59
N ILE A 108 -2.87 1.10 17.31
CA ILE A 108 -3.40 2.37 16.82
C ILE A 108 -4.90 2.43 17.05
N LEU A 109 -5.65 1.38 16.68
CA LEU A 109 -7.09 1.29 16.94
C LEU A 109 -7.42 1.44 18.43
N ALA A 110 -6.75 0.70 19.30
CA ALA A 110 -6.98 0.75 20.73
C ALA A 110 -6.68 2.14 21.30
N CYS A 111 -5.51 2.70 21.00
CA CYS A 111 -5.14 4.05 21.42
C CYS A 111 -6.16 5.08 20.92
N THR A 112 -6.53 5.02 19.65
CA THR A 112 -7.45 5.98 19.05
C THR A 112 -8.88 5.86 19.62
N LEU A 113 -9.35 4.65 19.92
CA LEU A 113 -10.67 4.43 20.53
C LEU A 113 -10.71 4.80 22.01
N LEU A 114 -9.62 4.58 22.75
CA LEU A 114 -9.55 4.85 24.20
C LEU A 114 -9.20 6.31 24.52
N LEU A 115 -8.37 6.97 23.70
CA LEU A 115 -7.83 8.29 24.00
C LEU A 115 -8.51 9.44 23.24
N SER A 116 -9.21 9.19 22.12
CA SER A 116 -9.73 10.26 21.26
C SER A 116 -11.24 10.19 21.03
N HIS A 117 -11.90 11.35 21.13
CA HIS A 117 -13.34 11.49 20.91
C HIS A 117 -13.63 12.41 19.72
N GLY A 118 -14.61 12.03 18.89
CA GLY A 118 -15.15 12.89 17.83
C GLY A 118 -14.14 13.32 16.75
N GLN A 119 -14.08 14.61 16.46
CA GLN A 119 -13.28 15.20 15.37
C GLN A 119 -11.76 15.14 15.61
N GLN A 120 -11.30 15.14 16.87
CA GLN A 120 -9.87 14.95 17.16
C GLN A 120 -9.37 13.59 16.65
N ARG A 121 -10.24 12.58 16.64
CA ARG A 121 -9.94 11.25 16.11
C ARG A 121 -9.58 11.27 14.63
N THR A 122 -10.36 12.00 13.83
CA THR A 122 -10.12 12.10 12.39
C THR A 122 -8.82 12.81 12.09
N ASP A 123 -8.50 13.89 12.82
CA ASP A 123 -7.30 14.68 12.54
C ASP A 123 -6.02 13.91 12.87
N ILE A 124 -5.99 13.24 14.04
CA ILE A 124 -4.86 12.39 14.45
C ILE A 124 -4.66 11.25 13.43
N LEU A 125 -5.75 10.57 13.03
CA LEU A 125 -5.65 9.49 12.05
C LEU A 125 -5.19 9.98 10.69
N GLY A 126 -5.70 11.13 10.23
CA GLY A 126 -5.28 11.74 8.97
C GLY A 126 -3.79 12.05 8.98
N LEU A 127 -3.27 12.59 10.08
CA LEU A 127 -1.84 12.87 10.24
C LEU A 127 -1.01 11.57 10.20
N ILE A 128 -1.40 10.54 10.95
CA ILE A 128 -0.70 9.25 10.95
C ILE A 128 -0.69 8.62 9.54
N CYS A 129 -1.85 8.61 8.85
CA CYS A 129 -1.97 8.09 7.49
C CYS A 129 -1.07 8.84 6.51
N ALA A 130 -1.07 10.17 6.57
CA ALA A 130 -0.28 11.03 5.70
C ALA A 130 1.23 10.88 5.96
N SER A 131 1.65 10.88 7.23
CA SER A 131 3.05 10.68 7.62
C SER A 131 3.56 9.31 7.19
N PHE A 132 2.79 8.25 7.43
CA PHE A 132 3.17 6.91 7.01
C PHE A 132 3.30 6.83 5.48
N SER A 133 2.31 7.35 4.75
CA SER A 133 2.34 7.38 3.28
C SER A 133 3.56 8.13 2.75
N ALA A 134 3.91 9.27 3.36
CA ALA A 134 5.11 10.02 3.01
C ALA A 134 6.40 9.21 3.23
N CYS A 135 6.50 8.48 4.34
CA CYS A 135 7.64 7.60 4.63
C CYS A 135 7.79 6.49 3.57
N VAL A 136 6.69 5.94 3.05
CA VAL A 136 6.73 4.90 2.01
C VAL A 136 7.38 5.41 0.71
N PHE A 137 7.23 6.71 0.40
CA PHE A 137 7.86 7.33 -0.77
C PHE A 137 9.36 7.59 -0.63
N VAL A 138 9.93 7.47 0.58
CA VAL A 138 11.37 7.66 0.79
C VAL A 138 12.18 6.59 0.04
N ALA A 139 11.76 5.32 0.10
CA ALA A 139 12.45 4.22 -0.58
C ALA A 139 12.58 4.42 -2.11
N PRO A 140 11.49 4.70 -2.87
CA PRO A 140 11.63 4.95 -4.31
C PRO A 140 12.40 6.24 -4.62
N LEU A 141 12.26 7.30 -3.82
CA LEU A 141 13.04 8.54 -3.99
C LEU A 141 14.54 8.28 -3.82
N SER A 142 14.95 7.51 -2.81
CA SER A 142 16.34 7.13 -2.61
C SER A 142 16.91 6.36 -3.80
N ILE A 143 16.14 5.43 -4.38
CA ILE A 143 16.57 4.66 -5.55
C ILE A 143 16.74 5.58 -6.77
N MET A 144 15.83 6.52 -6.98
CA MET A 144 15.91 7.49 -8.09
C MET A 144 17.16 8.37 -7.98
N VAL A 145 17.44 8.90 -6.79
CA VAL A 145 18.61 9.75 -6.53
C VAL A 145 19.92 8.98 -6.77
N ILE A 146 20.03 7.76 -6.23
CA ILE A 146 21.22 6.92 -6.41
C ILE A 146 21.44 6.60 -7.89
N LYS A 147 20.38 6.24 -8.63
CA LYS A 147 20.48 5.94 -10.05
C LYS A 147 20.94 7.15 -10.86
N GLN A 148 20.45 8.35 -10.52
CA GLN A 148 20.85 9.59 -11.17
C GLN A 148 22.32 9.93 -10.89
N ILE A 149 22.80 9.73 -9.66
CA ILE A 149 24.21 9.92 -9.28
C ILE A 149 25.09 8.94 -10.07
N ASN A 150 24.75 7.65 -10.08
CA ASN A 150 25.52 6.64 -10.79
C ASN A 150 25.59 6.91 -12.30
N GLN A 151 24.49 7.35 -12.91
CA GLN A 151 24.45 7.76 -14.32
C GLN A 151 25.35 8.97 -14.59
N LYS A 152 25.36 9.98 -13.71
CA LYS A 152 26.27 11.13 -13.82
C LYS A 152 27.74 10.71 -13.68
N THR A 153 28.06 9.82 -12.75
CA THR A 153 29.43 9.31 -12.56
C THR A 153 29.91 8.54 -13.78
N LEU A 154 29.08 7.67 -14.35
CA LEU A 154 29.38 6.92 -15.57
C LEU A 154 29.64 7.86 -16.77
N PHE A 155 28.78 8.87 -16.96
CA PHE A 155 28.96 9.85 -18.03
C PHE A 155 30.27 10.65 -17.89
N ASN A 156 30.60 11.09 -16.67
CA ASN A 156 31.86 11.80 -16.41
C ASN A 156 33.10 10.90 -16.61
N ALA A 157 33.00 9.61 -16.28
CA ALA A 157 34.06 8.64 -16.55
C ALA A 157 34.30 8.45 -18.06
N THR A 158 33.23 8.33 -18.85
CA THR A 158 33.34 8.20 -20.32
C THR A 158 33.90 9.45 -21.00
N LEU A 159 33.62 10.65 -20.48
CA LEU A 159 34.19 11.89 -21.02
C LEU A 159 35.70 12.02 -20.77
N ASN A 160 36.21 11.44 -19.66
CA ASN A 160 37.63 11.48 -19.34
C ASN A 160 38.47 10.47 -20.14
N GLU A 161 37.89 9.36 -20.61
CA GLU A 161 38.62 8.40 -21.47
C GLU A 161 38.79 8.89 -22.91
N HIS A 162 37.98 9.86 -23.35
CA HIS A 162 38.05 10.44 -24.69
C HIS A 162 38.86 11.73 -24.79
N LYS A 163 39.58 12.12 -23.72
CA LYS A 163 40.44 13.31 -23.66
C LYS A 163 41.89 12.91 -23.41
#